data_AF-A0A520T929-F1
#
_entry.id   AF-A0A520T929-F1
#
_cell.length_a   1.000
_cell.length_b   1.000
_cell.length_c   1.000
_cell.angle_alpha   90.00
_cell.angle_beta   90.00
_cell.angle_gamma   90.00
#
_symmetry.space_group_name_H-M   'P 1'
#
loop_
_entity.id
_entity.type
_entity.pdbx_description
1 polymer ?
#
loop_
_entity_poly.entity_id
_entity_poly.type
_entity_poly.pdbx_seq_one_letter_code
_entity_poly.pdbx_strand_id
1 'polypeptide(L)' 'MYFIVNFFDGNRGYFSFQNKKLEYQSLVEVEKNLKIRYQQLKEENEALTTKINLEFIDEMYRKKFLVGKKGEKLLIIK' A
#
# COMPACT_ATOMS: atom_id res chain seq x y z
N MET A 1 11.65 -42.77 27.57
CA MET A 1 11.84 -41.40 28.11
C MET A 1 12.37 -40.43 27.06
N TYR A 2 13.49 -40.73 26.38
CA TYR A 2 14.14 -39.83 25.41
C TYR A 2 13.21 -39.27 24.32
N PHE A 3 12.37 -40.11 23.70
CA PHE A 3 11.42 -39.67 22.69
C PHE A 3 10.41 -38.64 23.21
N ILE A 4 9.84 -38.88 24.40
CA ILE A 4 8.81 -38.01 24.98
C ILE A 4 9.39 -36.64 25.31
N VAL A 5 10.59 -36.61 25.90
CA VAL A 5 11.29 -35.35 26.19
C VAL A 5 11.56 -34.58 24.90
N ASN A 6 12.14 -35.22 23.87
CA ASN A 6 12.39 -34.57 22.57
C ASN A 6 11.12 -34.16 21.81
N PHE A 7 9.99 -34.83 22.05
CA PHE A 7 8.72 -34.50 21.42
C PHE A 7 8.11 -33.23 22.01
N PHE A 8 8.24 -33.02 23.32
CA PHE A 8 7.73 -31.80 23.97
C PHE A 8 8.77 -30.68 24.05
N ASP A 9 10.06 -30.98 23.89
CA ASP A 9 11.17 -30.04 23.99
C ASP A 9 11.70 -29.57 22.62
N GLY A 10 12.43 -28.45 22.61
CA GLY A 10 13.16 -27.93 21.47
C GLY A 10 12.33 -27.23 20.38
N ASN A 11 13.03 -26.63 19.40
CA ASN A 11 12.46 -25.82 18.31
C ASN A 11 11.68 -26.61 17.23
N ARG A 12 11.57 -27.93 17.40
CA ARG A 12 10.87 -28.87 16.50
C ARG A 12 9.87 -29.75 17.24
N GLY A 13 9.72 -29.58 18.56
CA GLY A 13 8.73 -30.28 19.36
C GLY A 13 7.31 -29.74 19.19
N TYR A 14 6.36 -30.39 19.84
CA TYR A 14 4.93 -30.12 19.75
C TYR A 14 4.56 -28.68 20.13
N PHE A 15 5.12 -28.14 21.22
CA PHE A 15 4.84 -26.75 21.62
C PHE A 15 5.36 -25.74 20.59
N SER A 16 6.55 -25.98 20.01
CA SER A 16 7.08 -25.14 18.94
C SER A 16 6.19 -25.19 17.69
N PHE A 17 5.65 -26.36 17.35
CA PHE A 17 4.71 -26.50 16.25
C PHE A 17 3.42 -25.71 16.49
N GLN A 18 2.83 -25.77 17.69
CA GLN A 18 1.63 -24.98 18.01
C GLN A 18 1.89 -23.48 17.92
N ASN A 19 3.03 -23.01 18.45
CA ASN A 19 3.40 -21.60 18.37
C ASN A 19 3.58 -21.12 16.93
N LYS A 20 4.29 -21.88 16.09
CA LYS A 20 4.45 -21.58 14.66
C LYS A 20 3.13 -21.57 13.91
N LYS A 21 2.18 -22.43 14.30
CA LYS A 21 0.84 -22.45 13.72
C LYS A 21 0.09 -21.15 14.01
N LEU A 22 0.18 -20.63 15.24
CA LEU A 22 -0.41 -19.34 15.62
C LEU A 22 0.25 -18.18 14.88
N GLU A 23 1.59 -18.17 14.81
CA GLU A 23 2.34 -17.17 14.04
C GLU A 23 1.94 -17.20 12.55
N TYR A 24 1.85 -18.38 11.95
CA TYR A 24 1.39 -18.56 10.58
C TYR A 24 -0.03 -18.01 10.38
N GLN A 25 -0.96 -18.27 11.29
CA GLN A 25 -2.31 -17.73 11.22
C GLN A 25 -2.31 -16.19 11.25
N SER A 26 -1.48 -15.59 12.10
CA SER A 26 -1.34 -14.13 12.16
C SER A 26 -0.79 -13.55 10.84
N LEU A 27 0.19 -14.22 10.24
CA LEU A 27 0.77 -13.83 8.95
C LEU A 27 -0.24 -13.92 7.81
N VAL A 28 -1.08 -14.97 7.79
CA VAL A 28 -2.16 -15.13 6.80
C VAL A 28 -3.18 -14.00 6.92
N GLU A 29 -3.52 -13.59 8.14
CA GLU A 29 -4.42 -12.45 8.35
C GLU A 29 -3.80 -11.13 7.87
N VAL A 30 -2.53 -10.89 8.19
CA VAL A 30 -1.78 -9.72 7.70
C VAL A 30 -1.72 -9.71 6.17
N GLU A 31 -1.44 -10.85 5.54
CA GLU A 31 -1.40 -10.98 4.08
C GLU A 31 -2.76 -10.65 3.46
N LYS A 32 -3.85 -11.16 4.04
CA LYS A 32 -5.22 -10.87 3.58
C LYS A 32 -5.53 -9.37 3.66
N ASN A 33 -5.20 -8.74 4.79
CA ASN A 33 -5.41 -7.30 4.98
C ASN A 33 -4.58 -6.46 3.99
N LEU A 34 -3.33 -6.86 3.74
CA LEU A 34 -2.47 -6.21 2.74
C LEU A 34 -3.04 -6.33 1.34
N LYS A 35 -3.56 -7.50 0.95
CA LYS A 35 -4.21 -7.70 -0.36
C LYS A 35 -5.44 -6.81 -0.54
N ILE A 36 -6.28 -6.69 0.50
CA ILE A 36 -7.45 -5.79 0.48
C ILE A 36 -6.99 -4.33 0.30
N ARG A 37 -6.02 -3.89 1.10
CA ARG A 37 -5.50 -2.51 1.03
C ARG A 37 -4.84 -2.19 -0.30
N TYR A 38 -4.10 -3.15 -0.86
CA TYR A 38 -3.51 -3.02 -2.19
C TYR A 38 -4.60 -2.84 -3.27
N GLN A 39 -5.65 -3.65 -3.22
CA GLN A 39 -6.75 -3.57 -4.19
C GLN A 39 -7.48 -2.21 -4.09
N GLN A 40 -7.75 -1.73 -2.87
CA GLN A 40 -8.33 -0.41 -2.64
C GLN A 40 -7.45 0.72 -3.22
N LEU A 41 -6.16 0.72 -2.91
CA LEU A 41 -5.21 1.71 -3.44
C LEU A 41 -5.09 1.64 -4.96
N LYS A 42 -5.17 0.44 -5.55
CA LYS A 42 -5.16 0.26 -6.99
C LYS A 42 -6.40 0.89 -7.62
N GLU A 43 -7.58 0.61 -7.09
CA GLU A 43 -8.85 1.18 -7.56
C GLU A 43 -8.89 2.70 -7.41
N GLU A 44 -8.43 3.24 -6.27
CA GLU A 44 -8.29 4.68 -6.05
C GLU A 44 -7.34 5.32 -7.06
N ASN A 45 -6.18 4.70 -7.29
CA ASN A 45 -5.21 5.19 -8.27
C ASN A 45 -5.74 5.10 -9.70
N GLU A 46 -6.46 4.06 -10.08
CA GLU A 46 -7.10 3.96 -11.40
C GLU A 46 -8.17 5.04 -11.56
N ALA A 47 -9.01 5.26 -10.55
CA ALA A 47 -10.02 6.31 -10.53
C ALA A 47 -9.41 7.72 -10.61
N LEU A 48 -8.31 7.97 -9.89
CA LEU A 48 -7.56 9.22 -9.94
C LEU A 48 -6.84 9.38 -11.28
N THR A 49 -6.19 8.36 -11.81
CA THR A 49 -5.51 8.41 -13.12
C THR A 49 -6.51 8.71 -14.24
N THR A 50 -7.74 8.19 -14.13
CA THR A 50 -8.82 8.52 -15.07
C THR A 50 -9.23 10.00 -14.98
N LYS A 51 -9.14 10.62 -13.79
CA LYS A 51 -9.46 12.05 -13.56
C LYS A 51 -8.27 12.99 -13.79
N ILE A 52 -7.05 12.52 -13.62
CA ILE A 52 -5.81 13.24 -13.89
C ILE A 52 -5.54 13.10 -15.40
N ASN A 53 -6.42 13.71 -16.19
CA ASN A 53 -6.16 13.90 -17.61
C ASN A 53 -5.13 15.03 -17.81
N LEU A 54 -4.55 15.13 -19.01
CA LEU A 54 -3.60 16.18 -19.37
C LEU A 54 -4.14 17.59 -19.10
N GLU A 55 -5.46 17.78 -19.22
CA GLU A 55 -6.15 19.03 -18.96
C GLU A 55 -6.15 19.40 -17.48
N PHE A 56 -6.38 18.44 -16.58
CA PHE A 56 -6.32 18.64 -15.13
C PHE A 56 -4.89 18.95 -14.67
N ILE A 57 -3.88 18.29 -15.24
CA ILE A 57 -2.48 18.61 -14.98
C ILE A 57 -2.16 20.03 -15.49
N ASP A 58 -2.59 20.40 -16.69
CA ASP A 58 -2.38 21.75 -17.24
C ASP A 58 -3.09 22.83 -16.40
N GLU A 59 -4.31 22.57 -15.95
CA GLU A 59 -5.06 23.47 -15.06
C GLU A 59 -4.34 23.66 -13.72
N MET A 60 -3.89 22.57 -13.09
CA MET A 60 -3.13 22.61 -11.83
C MET A 60 -1.79 23.32 -12.01
N TYR A 61 -1.11 23.10 -13.13
CA TYR A 61 0.16 23.75 -13.46
C TYR A 61 -0.03 25.26 -13.63
N ARG A 62 -1.06 25.70 -14.36
CA ARG A 62 -1.41 27.12 -14.54
C ARG A 62 -1.80 27.80 -13.23
N LYS A 63 -2.58 27.12 -12.39
CA LYS A 63 -2.99 27.63 -11.06
C LYS A 63 -1.80 27.78 -10.11
N LYS A 64 -0.90 26.78 -10.05
CA LYS A 64 0.22 26.79 -9.10
C LYS A 64 1.37 27.69 -9.51
N PHE A 65 1.65 27.79 -10.79
CA PHE A 65 2.83 28.49 -11.26
C PHE A 65 2.52 29.84 -11.92
N LEU A 66 1.24 30.24 -12.03
CA LEU A 66 0.81 31.48 -12.69
C LEU A 66 1.58 31.69 -14.00
N VAL A 67 1.66 30.65 -14.84
CA VAL A 67 2.43 30.70 -16.10
C VAL A 67 1.43 30.86 -17.24
N GLY A 68 1.46 32.02 -17.89
CA GLY A 68 0.77 32.24 -19.15
C GLY A 68 1.44 31.39 -20.24
N LYS A 69 0.74 31.11 -21.35
CA LYS A 69 1.37 30.34 -22.45
C LYS A 69 2.67 31.03 -22.90
N LYS A 70 3.58 30.25 -23.49
CA LYS A 70 4.81 30.78 -24.13
C LYS A 70 4.41 31.77 -25.23
N GLY A 71 4.42 33.07 -24.90
CA GLY A 71 3.97 34.17 -25.78
C GLY A 71 2.86 35.08 -25.21
N GLU A 72 2.25 34.77 -24.06
CA GLU A 72 1.22 35.61 -23.44
C GLU A 72 1.77 36.48 -22.31
N LYS A 73 1.34 37.75 -22.25
CA LYS A 73 1.65 38.67 -21.15
C LYS A 73 0.62 38.50 -20.03
N LEU A 74 1.06 38.05 -18.87
CA LEU A 74 0.22 38.01 -17.67
C LEU A 74 0.16 39.39 -17.03
N LEU A 75 -1.06 39.95 -16.93
CA LEU A 75 -1.35 41.14 -16.16
C LEU A 75 -1.92 40.70 -14.80
N ILE A 76 -1.08 40.71 -13.77
CA ILE A 76 -1.53 40.57 -12.39
C ILE A 76 -1.95 41.96 -11.92
N ILE A 77 -3.25 42.22 -11.86
CA ILE A 77 -3.80 43.42 -11.26
C ILE A 77 -4.03 43.10 -9.78
N LYS A 78 -3.42 43.89 -8.89
CA LYS A 78 -3.51 43.77 -7.43
C LYS A 78 -4.71 44.53 -6.90
#